data_AF-A0A8C2W796-F1
#
_entry.id   AF-A0A8C2W796-F1
#
_cell.length_a   1.000
_cell.length_b   1.000
_cell.length_c   1.000
_cell.angle_alpha   90.00
_cell.angle_beta   90.00
_cell.angle_gamma   90.00
#
_symmetry.space_group_name_H-M   'P 1'
#
loop_
_entity.id
_entity.type
_entity.pdbx_description
1 polymer ?
#
loop_
_entity_poly.entity_id
_entity_poly.type
_entity_poly.pdbx_seq_one_letter_code
_entity_poly.pdbx_strand_id
1 'polypeptide(L)'
;CPGCEVRPCPGCEVRPCPGCEVRPCPGCEVRPCPGCEVRPCPGCEVRPCPGCEVRPCPGCTVRPCPGCEVRPCPGCKVRPCPGCEVRPCPGCEVSPCPGCEVRPCPGCTVRPCPGCEVRPCPGCEVRPCPGCEVRPCPGCEVRPCPGCKVRPCPGCEVRPCPGSLTLHDIIHPFTHMGAKVQPEE
;
A
#
# COMPACT_ATOMS: atom_id res chain seq x y z
N CYS A 1 -6.21 10.01 28.91
CA CYS A 1 -7.61 9.57 29.02
C CYS A 1 -7.95 8.78 27.77
N PRO A 2 -8.13 7.45 27.86
CA PRO A 2 -8.67 6.65 26.76
C PRO A 2 -10.09 7.14 26.42
N GLY A 3 -10.43 7.22 25.14
CA GLY A 3 -11.76 7.64 24.67
C GLY A 3 -11.99 9.15 24.56
N CYS A 4 -10.95 9.99 24.63
CA CYS A 4 -11.11 11.43 24.35
C CYS A 4 -11.14 11.72 22.85
N GLU A 5 -12.05 12.59 22.43
CA GLU A 5 -12.11 13.13 21.07
C GLU A 5 -11.28 14.41 20.97
N VAL A 6 -10.34 14.46 20.02
CA VAL A 6 -9.47 15.62 19.78
C VAL A 6 -9.76 16.22 18.41
N ARG A 7 -10.14 17.49 18.39
CA ARG A 7 -10.40 18.29 17.18
C ARG A 7 -9.48 19.53 17.13
N PRO A 8 -8.24 19.37 16.65
CA PRO A 8 -7.28 20.45 16.49
C PRO A 8 -7.64 21.39 15.34
N CYS A 9 -7.25 22.67 15.48
CA CYS A 9 -7.39 23.70 14.46
C CYS A 9 -6.51 23.40 13.22
N PRO A 10 -6.79 24.04 12.05
CA PRO A 10 -5.99 23.86 10.84
C PRO A 10 -4.52 24.23 11.04
N GLY A 11 -3.62 23.47 10.42
CA GLY A 11 -2.17 23.71 10.47
C GLY A 11 -1.50 23.43 11.81
N CYS A 12 -2.17 22.74 12.73
CA CYS A 12 -1.60 22.38 14.03
C CYS A 12 -0.79 21.09 14.00
N GLU A 13 0.23 21.03 14.86
CA GLU A 13 0.87 19.78 15.28
C GLU A 13 0.10 19.17 16.44
N VAL A 14 -0.19 17.86 16.37
CA VAL A 14 -1.09 17.19 17.31
C VAL A 14 -0.45 15.91 17.84
N ARG A 15 -0.35 15.82 19.17
CA ARG A 15 0.12 14.62 19.90
C ARG A 15 -0.94 14.15 20.91
N PRO A 16 -1.98 13.44 20.44
CA PRO A 16 -3.03 12.93 21.31
C PRO A 16 -2.53 11.78 22.19
N CYS A 17 -3.17 11.62 23.35
CA CYS A 17 -2.90 10.55 24.31
C CYS A 17 -3.29 9.16 23.75
N PRO A 18 -2.81 8.05 24.36
CA PRO A 18 -3.19 6.70 23.95
C PRO A 18 -4.71 6.48 24.00
N GLY A 19 -5.25 5.75 23.02
CA GLY A 19 -6.67 5.42 22.93
C GLY A 19 -7.60 6.59 22.58
N CYS A 20 -7.08 7.67 21.99
CA CYS A 20 -7.89 8.82 21.58
C CYS A 20 -8.47 8.65 20.16
N GLU A 21 -9.63 9.25 19.94
CA GLU A 21 -10.17 9.50 18.61
C GLU A 21 -9.74 10.90 18.15
N VAL A 22 -9.18 11.00 16.95
CA VAL A 22 -8.56 12.24 16.47
C VAL A 22 -9.13 12.62 15.12
N ARG A 23 -9.67 13.84 15.03
CA ARG A 23 -10.22 14.45 13.79
C ARG A 23 -9.51 15.78 13.50
N PRO A 24 -8.28 15.75 12.97
CA PRO A 24 -7.52 16.93 12.57
C PRO A 24 -8.14 17.68 11.40
N CYS A 25 -8.16 19.01 11.49
CA CYS A 25 -8.45 19.91 10.37
C CYS A 25 -7.40 19.81 9.24
N PRO A 26 -7.67 20.39 8.05
CA PRO A 26 -6.74 20.34 6.92
C PRO A 26 -5.34 20.87 7.25
N GLY A 27 -4.32 20.24 6.66
CA GLY A 27 -2.92 20.67 6.79
C GLY A 27 -2.28 20.38 8.16
N CYS A 28 -2.92 19.59 9.02
CA CYS A 28 -2.33 19.23 10.31
C CYS A 28 -1.26 18.14 10.19
N GLU A 29 -0.29 18.19 11.09
CA GLU A 29 0.66 17.10 11.34
C GLU A 29 0.24 16.34 12.61
N VAL A 30 0.06 15.02 12.50
CA VAL A 30 -0.53 14.21 13.57
C VAL A 30 0.38 13.06 13.94
N ARG A 31 0.73 12.98 15.22
CA ARG A 31 1.54 11.92 15.83
C ARG A 31 0.76 11.25 16.95
N PRO A 32 -0.21 10.38 16.63
CA PRO A 32 -1.04 9.71 17.62
C PRO A 32 -0.26 8.63 18.38
N CYS A 33 -0.57 8.50 19.68
CA CYS A 33 -0.06 7.44 20.54
C CYS A 33 -0.71 6.08 20.20
N PRO A 34 -0.19 4.95 20.74
CA PRO A 34 -0.75 3.62 20.47
C PRO A 34 -2.26 3.51 20.73
N GLY A 35 -2.94 2.71 19.92
CA GLY A 35 -4.39 2.45 20.05
C GLY A 35 -5.29 3.61 19.66
N CYS A 36 -4.79 4.66 19.00
CA CYS A 36 -5.64 5.75 18.54
C CYS A 36 -6.35 5.42 17.23
N GLU A 37 -7.54 5.99 17.07
CA GLU A 37 -8.23 6.06 15.79
C GLU A 37 -8.09 7.47 15.19
N VAL A 38 -7.58 7.58 13.97
CA VAL A 38 -7.32 8.88 13.33
C VAL A 38 -8.05 9.02 11.99
N ARG A 39 -8.83 10.09 11.88
CA ARG A 39 -9.59 10.49 10.68
C ARG A 39 -9.17 11.89 10.24
N PRO A 40 -8.02 12.05 9.57
CA PRO A 40 -7.50 13.35 9.13
C PRO A 40 -8.25 13.89 7.92
N CYS A 41 -8.48 15.21 7.92
CA CYS A 41 -8.93 15.97 6.75
C CYS A 41 -7.87 15.99 5.62
N PRO A 42 -8.24 16.45 4.39
CA PRO A 42 -7.31 16.52 3.27
C PRO A 42 -6.02 17.29 3.57
N GLY A 43 -4.92 16.84 2.98
CA GLY A 43 -3.61 17.50 3.07
C GLY A 43 -2.88 17.31 4.40
N CYS A 44 -3.37 16.46 5.29
CA CYS A 44 -2.69 16.15 6.55
C CYS A 44 -1.52 15.18 6.36
N GLU A 45 -0.54 15.29 7.25
CA GLU A 45 0.52 14.30 7.43
C GLU A 45 0.29 13.51 8.72
N VAL A 46 0.24 12.18 8.64
CA VAL A 46 -0.01 11.32 9.82
C VAL A 46 1.12 10.31 10.00
N ARG A 47 1.67 10.29 11.22
CA ARG A 47 2.75 9.40 11.68
C ARG A 47 2.29 8.63 12.92
N PRO A 48 1.47 7.58 12.76
CA PRO A 48 0.89 6.86 13.88
C PRO A 48 1.86 5.86 14.54
N CYS A 49 1.77 5.75 15.86
CA CYS A 49 2.42 4.69 16.65
C CYS A 49 1.76 3.31 16.40
N PRO A 50 2.41 2.20 16.82
CA PRO A 50 1.87 0.85 16.65
C PRO A 50 0.43 0.68 17.17
N GLY A 51 -0.35 -0.16 16.49
CA GLY A 51 -1.73 -0.47 16.88
C GLY A 51 -2.73 0.66 16.65
N CYS A 52 -2.40 1.66 15.83
CA CYS A 52 -3.38 2.68 15.42
C CYS A 52 -4.17 2.25 14.19
N GLU A 53 -5.42 2.71 14.12
CA GLU A 53 -6.22 2.68 12.91
C GLU A 53 -6.26 4.07 12.26
N VAL A 54 -5.90 4.15 10.98
CA VAL A 54 -5.90 5.44 10.25
C VAL A 54 -6.77 5.37 9.00
N ARG A 55 -7.72 6.31 8.90
CA ARG A 55 -8.66 6.46 7.78
C ARG A 55 -8.53 7.87 7.18
N PRO A 56 -7.51 8.12 6.35
CA PRO A 56 -7.24 9.45 5.83
C PRO A 56 -8.12 9.86 4.66
N CYS A 57 -8.53 11.13 4.63
CA CYS A 57 -9.16 11.77 3.48
C CYS A 57 -8.19 11.91 2.28
N PRO A 58 -8.70 12.23 1.07
CA PRO A 58 -7.85 12.40 -0.11
C PRO A 58 -6.68 13.37 0.07
N GLY A 59 -5.55 13.10 -0.59
CA GLY A 59 -4.36 13.95 -0.57
C GLY A 59 -3.54 13.89 0.73
N CYS A 60 -3.87 13.00 1.67
CA CYS A 60 -3.05 12.80 2.86
C CYS A 60 -1.77 12.02 2.57
N THR A 61 -0.75 12.28 3.39
CA THR A 61 0.46 11.46 3.46
C THR A 61 0.47 10.69 4.78
N VAL A 62 0.57 9.35 4.73
CA VAL A 62 0.57 8.50 5.93
C VAL A 62 1.83 7.65 6.00
N ARG A 63 2.51 7.67 7.16
CA ARG A 63 3.72 6.91 7.46
C ARG A 63 3.52 6.08 8.74
N PRO A 64 2.82 4.94 8.66
CA PRO A 64 2.49 4.16 9.84
C PRO A 64 3.65 3.31 10.36
N CYS A 65 3.75 3.20 11.69
CA CYS A 65 4.61 2.25 12.39
C CYS A 65 4.08 0.81 12.29
N PRO A 66 4.90 -0.22 12.61
CA PRO A 66 4.47 -1.62 12.58
C PRO A 66 3.17 -1.90 13.31
N GLY A 67 2.36 -2.82 12.80
CA GLY A 67 1.08 -3.23 13.41
C GLY A 67 -0.03 -2.17 13.31
N CYS A 68 0.08 -1.21 12.40
CA CYS A 68 -1.03 -0.29 12.08
C CYS A 68 -1.90 -0.85 10.95
N GLU A 69 -3.19 -0.54 11.02
CA GLU A 69 -4.13 -0.71 9.91
C GLU A 69 -4.37 0.64 9.22
N VAL A 70 -4.17 0.70 7.91
CA VAL A 70 -4.40 1.93 7.14
C VAL A 70 -5.38 1.71 5.98
N ARG A 71 -6.45 2.52 5.96
CA ARG A 71 -7.50 2.50 4.93
C ARG A 71 -7.62 3.87 4.26
N PRO A 72 -6.72 4.19 3.31
CA PRO A 72 -6.66 5.51 2.71
C PRO A 72 -7.72 5.72 1.62
N CYS A 73 -8.29 6.93 1.58
CA CYS A 73 -9.13 7.41 0.48
C CYS A 73 -8.30 7.69 -0.79
N PRO A 74 -8.95 7.88 -1.97
CA PRO A 74 -8.27 8.15 -3.23
C PRO A 74 -7.24 9.28 -3.16
N GLY A 75 -6.14 9.14 -3.92
CA GLY A 75 -5.09 10.17 -4.01
C GLY A 75 -4.17 10.28 -2.78
N CYS A 76 -4.22 9.32 -1.85
CA CYS A 76 -3.30 9.29 -0.72
C CYS A 76 -1.94 8.67 -1.09
N LYS A 77 -0.90 9.12 -0.39
CA LYS A 77 0.44 8.51 -0.43
C LYS A 77 0.69 7.77 0.89
N VAL A 78 0.94 6.46 0.82
CA VAL A 78 1.17 5.64 2.01
C VAL A 78 2.54 4.96 1.97
N ARG A 79 3.31 5.12 3.03
CA ARG A 79 4.64 4.51 3.22
C ARG A 79 4.66 3.71 4.53
N PRO A 80 4.14 2.48 4.54
CA PRO A 80 4.05 1.68 5.75
C PRO A 80 5.38 1.03 6.14
N CYS A 81 5.64 0.98 7.45
CA CYS A 81 6.70 0.19 8.06
C CYS A 81 6.36 -1.33 8.04
N PRO A 82 7.33 -2.22 8.31
CA PRO A 82 7.12 -3.66 8.34
C PRO A 82 5.93 -4.10 9.22
N GLY A 83 5.20 -5.13 8.80
CA GLY A 83 4.06 -5.68 9.56
C GLY A 83 2.83 -4.77 9.60
N CYS A 84 2.66 -3.87 8.62
CA CYS A 84 1.42 -3.11 8.45
C CYS A 84 0.49 -3.81 7.45
N GLU A 85 -0.81 -3.66 7.68
CA GLU A 85 -1.84 -4.01 6.71
C GLU A 85 -2.38 -2.74 6.03
N VAL A 86 -2.32 -2.70 4.70
CA VAL A 86 -2.78 -1.53 3.93
C VAL A 86 -3.83 -1.92 2.91
N ARG A 87 -4.98 -1.26 2.97
CA ARG A 87 -6.13 -1.45 2.06
C ARG A 87 -6.49 -0.14 1.36
N PRO A 88 -5.73 0.25 0.31
CA PRO A 88 -5.91 1.54 -0.33
C PRO A 88 -7.09 1.57 -1.31
N CYS A 89 -7.82 2.69 -1.32
CA CYS A 89 -8.82 3.03 -2.34
C CYS A 89 -8.18 3.40 -3.68
N PRO A 90 -8.95 3.46 -4.79
CA PRO A 90 -8.45 3.79 -6.12
C PRO A 90 -7.58 5.06 -6.19
N GLY A 91 -6.55 5.07 -7.03
CA GLY A 91 -5.68 6.24 -7.23
C GLY A 91 -4.70 6.51 -6.08
N CYS A 92 -4.45 5.53 -5.20
CA CYS A 92 -3.42 5.65 -4.18
C CYS A 92 -2.05 5.19 -4.68
N GLU A 93 -1.00 5.84 -4.17
CA GLU A 93 0.39 5.39 -4.30
C GLU A 93 0.85 4.72 -3.00
N VAL A 94 1.25 3.46 -3.06
CA VAL A 94 1.71 2.71 -1.88
C VAL A 94 3.14 2.19 -2.08
N SER A 95 4.02 2.51 -1.13
CA SER A 95 5.42 2.04 -1.11
C SER A 95 5.72 1.33 0.21
N PRO A 96 5.35 0.04 0.34
CA PRO A 96 5.50 -0.69 1.60
C PRO A 96 6.91 -1.21 1.85
N CYS A 97 7.32 -1.15 3.13
CA CYS A 97 8.53 -1.80 3.64
C CYS A 97 8.37 -3.33 3.72
N PRO A 98 9.47 -4.10 3.89
CA PRO A 98 9.43 -5.56 3.99
C PRO A 98 8.40 -6.10 4.99
N GLY A 99 7.75 -7.23 4.67
CA GLY A 99 6.79 -7.88 5.57
C GLY A 99 5.44 -7.17 5.70
N CYS A 100 5.06 -6.32 4.74
CA CYS A 100 3.72 -5.75 4.67
C CYS A 100 2.78 -6.61 3.83
N GLU A 101 1.50 -6.61 4.20
CA GLU A 101 0.41 -7.12 3.38
C GLU A 101 -0.34 -5.95 2.74
N VAL A 102 -0.45 -5.96 1.40
CA VAL A 102 -1.13 -4.89 0.66
C VAL A 102 -2.23 -5.45 -0.24
N ARG A 103 -3.44 -4.92 -0.07
CA ARG A 103 -4.63 -5.31 -0.85
C ARG A 103 -5.24 -4.09 -1.54
N PRO A 104 -4.65 -3.64 -2.67
CA PRO A 104 -5.06 -2.39 -3.31
C PRO A 104 -6.31 -2.55 -4.19
N CYS A 105 -7.18 -1.53 -4.14
CA CYS A 105 -8.32 -1.37 -5.04
C CYS A 105 -7.88 -0.95 -6.47
N PRO A 106 -8.75 -1.05 -7.48
CA PRO A 106 -8.44 -0.69 -8.87
C PRO A 106 -7.79 0.69 -9.03
N GLY A 107 -6.85 0.85 -9.96
CA GLY A 107 -6.19 2.13 -10.24
C GLY A 107 -5.14 2.54 -9.21
N CYS A 108 -4.65 1.63 -8.37
CA CYS A 108 -3.53 1.91 -7.47
C CYS A 108 -2.19 1.59 -8.13
N THR A 109 -1.17 2.36 -7.76
CA THR A 109 0.23 2.06 -8.07
C THR A 109 0.95 1.56 -6.81
N VAL A 110 1.51 0.35 -6.86
CA VAL A 110 2.18 -0.27 -5.71
C VAL A 110 3.63 -0.60 -6.03
N ARG A 111 4.54 -0.18 -5.15
CA ARG A 111 6.00 -0.42 -5.24
C ARG A 111 6.52 -1.11 -3.98
N PRO A 112 6.31 -2.43 -3.83
CA PRO A 112 6.68 -3.13 -2.62
C PRO A 112 8.18 -3.46 -2.53
N CYS A 113 8.72 -3.34 -1.31
CA CYS A 113 10.05 -3.82 -0.93
C CYS A 113 10.06 -5.36 -0.76
N PRO A 114 11.25 -6.00 -0.73
CA PRO A 114 11.39 -7.44 -0.56
C PRO A 114 10.59 -8.01 0.61
N GLY A 115 10.02 -9.21 0.46
CA GLY A 115 9.24 -9.88 1.52
C GLY A 115 7.84 -9.31 1.75
N CYS A 116 7.30 -8.51 0.83
CA CYS A 116 5.88 -8.12 0.87
C CYS A 116 4.99 -9.15 0.16
N GLU A 117 3.76 -9.28 0.66
CA GLU A 117 2.68 -9.97 -0.02
C GLU A 117 1.70 -8.95 -0.62
N VAL A 118 1.45 -9.04 -1.93
CA VAL A 118 0.56 -8.09 -2.63
C VAL A 118 -0.53 -8.82 -3.39
N ARG A 119 -1.79 -8.41 -3.14
CA ARG A 119 -3.00 -8.97 -3.75
C ARG A 119 -3.82 -7.87 -4.44
N PRO A 120 -3.41 -7.42 -5.64
CA PRO A 120 -4.06 -6.29 -6.30
C PRO A 120 -5.35 -6.65 -7.01
N CYS A 121 -6.32 -5.74 -6.94
CA CYS A 121 -7.55 -5.77 -7.74
C CYS A 121 -7.30 -5.33 -9.20
N PRO A 122 -8.22 -5.63 -10.14
CA PRO A 122 -8.09 -5.25 -11.57
C PRO A 122 -7.71 -3.78 -11.78
N GLY A 123 -6.87 -3.47 -12.77
CA GLY A 123 -6.45 -2.11 -13.10
C GLY A 123 -5.39 -1.53 -12.16
N CYS A 124 -4.71 -2.35 -11.36
CA CYS A 124 -3.55 -1.91 -10.59
C CYS A 124 -2.24 -2.08 -11.38
N GLU A 125 -1.31 -1.18 -11.14
CA GLU A 125 0.09 -1.29 -11.56
C GLU A 125 0.97 -1.70 -10.38
N VAL A 126 1.70 -2.80 -10.50
CA VAL A 126 2.58 -3.30 -9.44
C VAL A 126 4.01 -3.46 -9.94
N ARG A 127 4.97 -2.87 -9.21
CA ARG A 127 6.41 -2.96 -9.49
C ARG A 127 7.16 -3.54 -8.30
N PRO A 128 7.14 -4.87 -8.11
CA PRO A 128 7.72 -5.50 -6.93
C PRO A 128 9.24 -5.66 -7.00
N CYS A 129 9.89 -5.48 -5.85
CA CYS A 129 11.31 -5.78 -5.65
C CYS A 129 11.55 -7.30 -5.48
N PRO A 130 12.80 -7.79 -5.65
CA PRO A 130 13.14 -9.20 -5.45
C PRO A 130 12.60 -9.76 -4.12
N GLY A 131 12.12 -11.00 -4.10
CA GLY A 131 11.60 -11.65 -2.89
C GLY A 131 10.18 -11.23 -2.48
N CYS A 132 9.45 -10.48 -3.31
CA CYS A 132 8.00 -10.27 -3.11
C CYS A 132 7.18 -11.44 -3.63
N GLU A 133 6.02 -11.67 -3.01
CA GLU A 133 4.99 -12.57 -3.53
C GLU A 133 3.78 -11.75 -4.02
N VAL A 134 3.40 -11.92 -5.29
CA VAL A 134 2.32 -11.14 -5.91
C VAL A 134 1.27 -12.07 -6.53
N ARG A 135 0.01 -11.85 -6.16
CA ARG A 135 -1.16 -12.60 -6.66
C ARG A 135 -2.18 -11.65 -7.32
N PRO A 136 -1.95 -11.22 -8.58
CA PRO A 136 -2.77 -10.22 -9.23
C PRO A 136 -4.08 -10.79 -9.80
N CYS A 137 -5.17 -10.03 -9.66
CA CYS A 137 -6.44 -10.26 -10.34
C CYS A 137 -6.39 -9.88 -11.83
N PRO A 138 -7.29 -10.41 -12.68
CA PRO A 138 -7.34 -10.07 -14.11
C PRO A 138 -7.32 -8.57 -14.37
N GLY A 139 -6.62 -8.12 -15.42
CA GLY A 139 -6.49 -6.70 -15.78
C GLY A 139 -5.49 -5.92 -14.93
N CYS A 140 -4.64 -6.57 -14.12
CA CYS A 140 -3.49 -5.92 -13.50
C CYS A 140 -2.27 -5.93 -14.43
N GLU A 141 -1.45 -4.88 -14.33
CA GLU A 141 -0.12 -4.82 -14.93
C GLU A 141 0.95 -5.05 -13.85
N VAL A 142 1.82 -6.03 -14.04
CA VAL A 142 2.90 -6.36 -13.10
C VAL A 142 4.24 -6.33 -13.81
N ARG A 143 5.19 -5.57 -13.25
CA ARG A 143 6.58 -5.48 -13.72
C ARG A 143 7.55 -5.99 -12.65
N PRO A 144 7.69 -7.31 -12.52
CA PRO A 144 8.52 -7.89 -11.47
C PRO A 144 10.03 -7.74 -11.74
N CYS A 145 10.79 -7.55 -10.65
CA CYS A 145 12.24 -7.74 -10.64
C CYS A 145 12.59 -9.24 -10.56
N PRO A 146 13.84 -9.63 -10.87
CA PRO A 146 14.31 -11.01 -10.68
C PRO A 146 14.08 -11.51 -9.24
N GLY A 147 13.63 -12.76 -9.08
CA GLY A 147 13.36 -13.37 -7.78
C GLY A 147 12.03 -12.97 -7.11
N CYS A 148 11.11 -12.29 -7.81
CA CYS A 148 9.73 -12.14 -7.35
C CYS A 148 8.91 -13.38 -7.73
N LYS A 149 8.14 -13.93 -6.79
CA LYS A 149 7.16 -14.97 -7.10
C LYS A 149 5.86 -14.31 -7.56
N VAL A 150 5.44 -14.56 -8.79
CA VAL A 150 4.19 -14.02 -9.32
C VAL A 150 3.26 -15.16 -9.70
N ARG A 151 2.02 -15.12 -9.19
CA ARG A 151 0.99 -16.11 -9.50
C ARG A 151 -0.20 -15.42 -10.17
N PRO A 152 -0.11 -15.11 -11.48
CA PRO A 152 -1.09 -14.30 -12.16
C PRO A 152 -2.38 -15.08 -12.46
N CYS A 153 -3.52 -14.39 -12.38
CA CYS A 153 -4.77 -14.87 -12.96
C CYS A 153 -4.77 -14.68 -14.49
N PRO A 154 -5.62 -15.42 -15.24
CA PRO A 154 -5.85 -15.16 -16.65
C PRO A 154 -6.23 -13.69 -16.91
N GLY A 155 -5.63 -13.07 -17.93
CA GLY A 155 -5.85 -11.66 -18.26
C GLY A 155 -5.02 -10.65 -17.46
N CYS A 156 -4.03 -11.08 -16.67
CA CYS A 156 -2.99 -10.20 -16.13
C CYS A 156 -1.86 -10.01 -17.14
N GLU A 157 -1.37 -8.78 -17.29
CA GLU A 157 -0.16 -8.51 -18.07
C GLU A 157 1.06 -8.55 -17.15
N VAL A 158 2.02 -9.43 -17.47
CA VAL A 158 3.28 -9.54 -16.72
C VAL A 158 4.43 -9.21 -17.67
N ARG A 159 5.18 -8.16 -17.35
CA ARG A 159 6.34 -7.68 -18.12
C ARG A 159 7.60 -7.67 -17.23
N PRO A 160 8.34 -8.77 -17.16
CA PRO A 160 9.56 -8.86 -16.35
C PRO A 160 10.62 -7.85 -16.80
N CYS A 161 11.48 -7.40 -15.88
CA CYS A 161 12.61 -6.53 -16.22
C CYS A 161 13.71 -7.31 -16.98
N PRO A 162 14.48 -6.68 -17.90
CA PRO A 162 15.60 -7.33 -18.58
C PRO A 162 16.61 -7.84 -17.54
N GLY A 163 16.99 -9.12 -17.64
CA GLY A 163 17.76 -9.86 -16.63
C GLY A 163 16.95 -10.83 -15.75
N SER A 164 15.61 -10.83 -15.88
CA SER A 164 14.71 -11.81 -15.25
C SER A 164 14.72 -13.16 -15.99
N LEU A 165 15.88 -13.81 -16.09
CA LEU A 165 16.02 -15.12 -16.74
C LEU A 165 15.65 -16.27 -15.80
N THR A 166 14.42 -16.30 -15.27
CA THR A 166 13.84 -17.53 -14.73
C THR A 166 12.32 -17.53 -14.88
N LEU A 167 11.83 -18.23 -15.89
CA LEU A 167 10.43 -18.62 -16.06
C LEU A 167 9.89 -19.44 -14.86
N HIS A 168 10.78 -19.93 -14.00
CA HIS A 168 10.46 -20.71 -12.79
C HIS A 168 9.73 -19.90 -11.70
N ASP A 169 9.87 -18.58 -11.69
CA ASP A 169 9.28 -17.73 -10.64
C ASP A 169 7.84 -17.29 -10.94
N ILE A 170 7.34 -17.58 -12.16
CA ILE A 170 5.97 -17.28 -12.58
C ILE A 170 5.17 -18.58 -12.65
N ILE A 171 4.41 -18.87 -11.59
CA ILE A 171 3.56 -20.06 -11.54
C ILE A 171 2.24 -19.72 -12.26
N HIS A 172 2.11 -20.11 -13.53
CA HIS A 172 0.87 -19.98 -14.29
C HIS A 172 -0.08 -21.15 -13.99
N PRO A 173 -1.26 -20.93 -13.39
CA PRO A 173 -2.34 -21.90 -13.46
C PRO A 173 -3.06 -21.71 -14.81
N PHE A 174 -2.80 -22.62 -15.75
CA PHE A 174 -3.48 -22.78 -17.04
C PHE A 174 -3.26 -21.69 -18.12
N THR A 175 -2.80 -22.19 -19.26
CA THR A 175 -2.62 -21.61 -20.59
C THR A 175 -3.77 -20.73 -21.08
N HIS A 176 -3.50 -19.47 -21.48
CA HIS A 176 -3.79 -18.93 -22.83
C HIS A 176 -3.29 -17.49 -22.98
N MET A 177 -2.46 -17.29 -24.02
CA MET A 177 -2.14 -16.06 -24.78
C MET A 177 -1.84 -14.74 -24.04
N GLY A 178 -0.62 -14.23 -24.27
CA GLY A 178 -0.29 -12.82 -24.03
C GLY A 178 1.16 -12.51 -23.64
N ALA A 179 2.05 -13.49 -23.50
CA ALA A 179 3.48 -13.17 -23.29
C ALA A 179 4.10 -12.73 -24.62
N LYS A 180 3.95 -11.45 -24.97
CA LYS A 180 4.75 -10.82 -26.02
C LYS A 180 6.16 -10.62 -25.46
N VAL A 181 6.94 -11.69 -25.43
CA VAL A 181 8.38 -11.62 -25.27
C VAL A 181 8.89 -11.04 -26.58
N GLN A 182 9.24 -9.76 -26.58
CA GLN A 182 10.02 -9.21 -27.69
C GLN A 182 11.42 -9.80 -27.57
N PRO A 183 11.92 -10.54 -28.58
CA PRO A 183 13.34 -10.84 -28.67
C PRO A 183 14.07 -9.55 -29.05
N GLU A 184 15.07 -9.15 -28.27
CA GLU A 184 15.99 -8.08 -28.66
C GLU A 184 16.96 -8.63 -29.70
N GLU A 185 17.05 -7.93 -30.84
CA GLU A 185 18.26 -7.89 -31.70
C GLU A 185 19.38 -7.12 -31.00
#